data_AF-A0A2I4BCV9-F1
#
_entry.id   AF-A0A2I4BCV9-F1
#
_cell.length_a   1.000
_cell.length_b   1.000
_cell.length_c   1.000
_cell.angle_alpha   90.00
_cell.angle_beta   90.00
_cell.angle_gamma   90.00
#
_symmetry.space_group_name_H-M   'P 1'
#
loop_
_entity.id
_entity.type
_entity.pdbx_description
1 polymer ?
#
loop_
_entity_poly.entity_id
_entity_poly.type
_entity_poly.pdbx_seq_one_letter_code
_entity_poly.pdbx_strand_id
1 'polypeptide(L)'
;MQVARRWVFTRCAEMQRPSSPLSLQLWERWLTFLNHLQHDPRVAQLMKTRLGQYLRTRPFLALTLLLFGALAALPVGLFLSFALVTVVISVVGFVFFEVFLLLVGGLTLLSVLSGVALFSLLVSVIVNTLLFTVPSLLKRYLNQTKKKRSEDETSAPNDMQ
;
A
#
# COMPACT_ATOMS: atom_id res chain seq x y z
N MET A 1 7.38 41.66 -57.28
CA MET A 1 7.25 41.04 -55.95
C MET A 1 5.84 41.07 -55.32
N GLN A 2 4.77 41.53 -55.99
CA GLN A 2 3.41 41.55 -55.40
C GLN A 2 2.55 40.31 -55.71
N VAL A 3 2.86 39.58 -56.78
CA VAL A 3 2.06 38.40 -57.20
C VAL A 3 2.26 37.23 -56.23
N ALA A 4 3.48 37.04 -55.71
CA ALA A 4 3.78 35.96 -54.76
C ALA A 4 3.06 36.10 -53.40
N ARG A 5 2.87 37.33 -52.92
CA ARG A 5 2.11 37.58 -51.67
C ARG A 5 0.62 37.26 -51.84
N ARG A 6 0.07 37.48 -53.03
CA ARG A 6 -1.33 37.15 -53.33
C ARG A 6 -1.54 35.63 -53.35
N TRP A 7 -0.60 34.86 -53.90
CA TRP A 7 -0.66 33.39 -53.89
C TRP A 7 -0.51 32.77 -52.49
N VAL A 8 0.35 33.31 -51.64
CA VAL A 8 0.48 32.84 -50.25
C VAL A 8 -0.77 33.16 -49.43
N PHE A 9 -1.37 34.34 -49.63
CA PHE A 9 -2.58 34.73 -48.92
C PHE A 9 -3.81 33.90 -49.35
N THR A 10 -3.94 33.61 -50.65
CA THR A 10 -5.00 32.74 -51.16
C THR A 10 -4.82 31.28 -50.68
N ARG A 11 -3.58 30.81 -50.53
CA ARG A 11 -3.30 29.45 -50.04
C ARG A 11 -3.57 29.29 -48.53
N CYS A 12 -3.41 30.35 -47.72
CA CYS A 12 -3.79 30.33 -46.30
C CYS A 12 -5.31 30.48 -46.08
N ALA A 13 -6.02 31.22 -46.95
CA ALA A 13 -7.48 31.31 -46.87
C ALA A 13 -8.18 29.98 -47.19
N GLU A 14 -7.55 29.13 -48.01
CA GLU A 14 -8.09 27.83 -48.40
C GLU A 14 -8.00 26.76 -47.29
N MET A 15 -7.13 26.92 -46.28
CA MET A 15 -7.03 25.97 -45.15
C MET A 15 -8.16 26.10 -44.11
N GLN A 16 -9.05 27.08 -44.26
CA GLN A 16 -10.24 27.22 -43.41
C GLN A 16 -11.51 26.62 -44.07
N ARG A 17 -11.39 25.92 -45.20
CA ARG A 17 -12.50 25.11 -45.74
C ARG A 17 -12.42 23.68 -45.18
N PRO A 18 -13.38 23.24 -44.34
CA PRO A 18 -13.48 21.84 -43.95
C PRO A 18 -13.77 20.99 -45.20
N SER A 19 -12.76 20.27 -45.67
CA SER A 19 -12.72 19.64 -47.00
C SER A 19 -13.20 18.19 -47.01
N SER A 20 -13.86 17.70 -45.95
CA SER A 20 -14.50 16.39 -45.95
C SER A 20 -15.94 16.43 -45.40
N PRO A 21 -16.89 15.72 -46.03
CA PRO A 21 -18.30 15.69 -45.58
C PRO A 21 -18.45 15.13 -44.17
N LEU A 22 -17.52 14.26 -43.74
CA LEU A 22 -17.43 13.76 -42.36
C LEU A 22 -17.05 14.87 -41.37
N SER A 23 -16.08 15.73 -41.71
CA SER A 23 -15.70 16.85 -40.84
C SER A 23 -16.82 17.89 -40.69
N LEU A 24 -17.62 18.12 -41.75
CA LEU A 24 -18.80 18.98 -41.71
C LEU A 24 -19.89 18.39 -40.82
N GLN A 25 -20.15 17.08 -40.89
CA GLN A 25 -21.10 16.42 -40.00
C GLN A 25 -20.63 16.42 -38.54
N LEU A 26 -19.35 16.14 -38.28
CA LEU A 26 -18.81 16.26 -36.92
C LEU A 26 -18.92 17.71 -36.44
N TRP A 27 -18.64 18.68 -37.29
CA TRP A 27 -18.72 20.11 -36.97
C TRP A 27 -20.14 20.56 -36.63
N GLU A 28 -21.15 20.14 -37.41
CA GLU A 28 -22.57 20.37 -37.12
C GLU A 28 -22.98 19.72 -35.78
N ARG A 29 -22.55 18.47 -35.53
CA ARG A 29 -22.82 17.75 -34.29
C ARG A 29 -22.12 18.39 -33.08
N TRP A 30 -20.96 18.99 -33.32
CA TRP A 30 -20.19 19.69 -32.30
C TRP A 30 -20.76 21.09 -32.03
N LEU A 31 -21.23 21.80 -33.05
CA LEU A 31 -21.93 23.09 -32.94
C LEU A 31 -23.25 22.94 -32.18
N THR A 32 -24.00 21.87 -32.43
CA THR A 32 -25.23 21.57 -31.69
C THR A 32 -24.94 21.22 -30.23
N PHE A 33 -23.88 20.46 -29.97
CA PHE A 33 -23.43 20.17 -28.61
C PHE A 33 -22.93 21.42 -27.88
N LEU A 34 -22.17 22.28 -28.57
CA LEU A 34 -21.72 23.57 -28.03
C LEU A 34 -22.87 24.53 -27.74
N ASN A 35 -23.86 24.62 -28.63
CA ASN A 35 -25.05 25.44 -28.40
C ASN A 35 -25.82 24.95 -27.18
N HIS A 36 -25.90 23.63 -26.99
CA HIS A 36 -26.51 23.04 -25.81
C HIS A 36 -25.73 23.35 -24.52
N LEU A 37 -24.40 23.26 -24.57
CA LEU A 37 -23.53 23.62 -23.45
C LEU A 37 -23.51 25.13 -23.15
N GLN A 38 -23.61 26.00 -24.16
CA GLN A 38 -23.73 27.46 -23.97
C GLN A 38 -25.07 27.86 -23.34
N HIS A 39 -26.14 27.08 -23.59
CA HIS A 39 -27.44 27.26 -22.96
C HIS A 39 -27.49 26.73 -21.52
N ASP A 40 -26.48 25.96 -21.08
CA ASP A 40 -26.39 25.51 -19.70
C ASP A 40 -26.13 26.72 -18.78
N PRO A 41 -27.01 27.00 -17.80
CA PRO A 41 -26.87 28.15 -16.92
C PRO A 41 -25.54 28.15 -16.16
N ARG A 42 -24.89 27.00 -15.93
CA ARG A 42 -23.55 26.96 -15.31
C ARG A 42 -22.46 27.54 -16.19
N VAL A 43 -22.49 27.29 -17.50
CA VAL A 43 -21.47 27.78 -18.45
C VAL A 43 -21.68 29.25 -18.75
N ALA A 44 -22.94 29.68 -18.88
CA ALA A 44 -23.30 31.10 -18.97
C ALA A 44 -22.87 31.88 -17.71
N GLN A 45 -22.93 31.26 -16.53
CA GLN A 45 -22.48 31.86 -15.26
C GLN A 45 -20.94 31.87 -15.14
N LEU A 46 -20.24 30.88 -15.72
CA LEU A 46 -18.77 30.89 -15.85
C LEU A 46 -18.27 31.95 -16.84
N MET A 47 -18.98 32.17 -17.95
CA MET A 47 -18.72 33.30 -18.86
C MET A 47 -19.07 34.67 -18.23
N LYS A 48 -19.99 34.70 -17.25
CA LYS A 48 -20.31 35.90 -16.46
C LYS A 48 -19.35 36.18 -15.32
N THR A 49 -18.51 35.23 -14.93
CA THR A 49 -17.50 35.41 -13.86
C THR A 49 -16.14 35.81 -14.44
N ARG A 50 -15.17 36.13 -13.55
CA ARG A 50 -13.88 36.79 -13.86
C ARG A 50 -13.12 36.25 -15.08
N LEU A 51 -13.30 34.98 -15.44
CA LEU A 51 -12.72 34.36 -16.63
C LEU A 51 -13.25 34.99 -17.93
N GLY A 52 -14.56 35.18 -18.07
CA GLY A 52 -15.16 35.80 -19.26
C GLY A 52 -14.82 37.28 -19.43
N GLN A 53 -14.61 38.00 -18.33
CA GLN A 53 -14.20 39.41 -18.36
C GLN A 53 -12.70 39.58 -18.67
N TYR A 54 -11.85 38.62 -18.29
CA TYR A 54 -10.45 38.54 -18.70
C TYR A 54 -10.31 38.24 -20.20
N LEU A 55 -11.10 37.29 -20.71
CA LEU A 55 -11.16 36.91 -22.13
C LEU A 55 -11.62 38.06 -23.03
N ARG A 56 -12.60 38.86 -22.57
CA ARG A 56 -13.17 39.98 -23.35
C ARG A 56 -12.27 41.22 -23.39
N THR A 57 -11.42 41.42 -22.39
CA THR A 57 -10.58 42.63 -22.26
C THR A 57 -9.19 42.45 -22.91
N ARG A 58 -8.62 41.24 -22.88
CA ARG A 58 -7.31 40.91 -23.47
C ARG A 58 -7.32 39.47 -24.04
N PRO A 59 -7.89 39.25 -25.23
CA PRO A 59 -7.96 37.91 -25.84
C PRO A 59 -6.58 37.24 -25.96
N PHE A 60 -5.51 38.03 -26.12
CA PHE A 60 -4.14 37.54 -26.19
C PHE A 60 -3.61 36.96 -24.87
N LEU A 61 -3.92 37.59 -23.72
CA LEU A 61 -3.48 37.11 -22.40
C LEU A 61 -4.17 35.81 -22.02
N ALA A 62 -5.48 35.71 -22.30
CA ALA A 62 -6.22 34.46 -22.10
C ALA A 62 -5.68 33.35 -22.99
N LEU A 63 -5.35 33.65 -24.25
CA LEU A 63 -4.77 32.69 -25.19
C LEU A 63 -3.35 32.27 -24.79
N THR A 64 -2.51 33.18 -24.30
CA THR A 64 -1.18 32.86 -23.77
C THR A 64 -1.27 32.02 -22.50
N LEU A 65 -2.17 32.32 -21.56
CA LEU A 65 -2.38 31.50 -20.37
C LEU A 65 -2.94 30.12 -20.70
N LEU A 66 -3.83 30.02 -21.70
CA LEU A 66 -4.35 28.74 -22.19
C LEU A 66 -3.26 27.93 -22.87
N LEU A 67 -2.45 28.54 -23.72
CA LEU A 67 -1.34 27.89 -24.40
C LEU A 67 -0.22 27.52 -23.42
N PHE A 68 0.08 28.38 -22.45
CA PHE A 68 1.04 28.10 -21.39
C PHE A 68 0.53 26.99 -20.47
N GLY A 69 -0.78 26.97 -20.16
CA GLY A 69 -1.43 25.88 -19.45
C GLY A 69 -1.39 24.57 -20.24
N ALA A 70 -1.67 24.60 -21.54
CA ALA A 70 -1.59 23.42 -22.41
C ALA A 70 -0.14 22.92 -22.56
N LEU A 71 0.82 23.82 -22.73
CA LEU A 71 2.25 23.52 -22.83
C LEU A 71 2.86 23.12 -21.49
N ALA A 72 2.34 23.59 -20.36
CA ALA A 72 2.76 23.17 -19.02
C ALA A 72 2.05 21.86 -18.60
N ALA A 73 0.82 21.64 -19.04
CA ALA A 73 0.08 20.40 -18.80
C ALA A 73 0.73 19.19 -19.48
N LEU A 74 1.45 19.37 -20.60
CA LEU A 74 2.21 18.29 -21.23
C LEU A 74 3.32 17.72 -20.32
N PRO A 75 4.32 18.51 -19.87
CA PRO A 75 5.37 18.03 -18.98
C PRO A 75 4.83 17.69 -17.58
N VAL A 76 3.87 18.46 -17.05
CA VAL A 76 3.27 18.19 -15.73
C VAL A 76 2.40 16.94 -15.75
N GLY A 77 1.65 16.70 -16.82
CA GLY A 77 0.81 15.52 -16.98
C GLY A 77 1.62 14.24 -17.11
N LEU A 78 2.71 14.28 -17.91
CA LEU A 78 3.64 13.16 -17.99
C LEU A 78 4.29 12.88 -16.63
N PHE A 79 4.76 13.92 -15.94
CA PHE A 79 5.33 13.77 -14.61
C PHE A 79 4.33 13.20 -13.59
N LEU A 80 3.08 13.69 -13.60
CA LEU A 80 2.04 13.22 -12.70
C LEU A 80 1.64 11.76 -13.01
N SER A 81 1.55 11.40 -14.29
CA SER A 81 1.25 10.02 -14.70
C SER A 81 2.36 9.05 -14.28
N PHE A 82 3.63 9.46 -14.44
CA PHE A 82 4.78 8.69 -13.99
C PHE A 82 4.82 8.56 -12.47
N ALA A 83 4.59 9.66 -11.75
CA ALA A 83 4.49 9.66 -10.30
C ALA A 83 3.36 8.75 -9.81
N LEU A 84 2.18 8.82 -10.45
CA LEU A 84 1.04 7.96 -10.12
C LEU A 84 1.38 6.48 -10.32
N VAL A 85 1.95 6.12 -11.47
CA VAL A 85 2.38 4.74 -11.74
C VAL A 85 3.41 4.28 -10.72
N THR A 86 4.39 5.13 -10.40
CA THR A 86 5.42 4.82 -9.40
C THR A 86 4.81 4.61 -8.01
N VAL A 87 3.86 5.45 -7.60
CA VAL A 87 3.15 5.31 -6.33
C VAL A 87 2.34 4.02 -6.32
N VAL A 88 1.62 3.69 -7.39
CA VAL A 88 0.85 2.43 -7.48
C VAL A 88 1.79 1.22 -7.36
N ILE A 89 2.90 1.19 -8.11
CA ILE A 89 3.89 0.13 -8.02
C ILE A 89 4.48 0.05 -6.61
N SER A 90 4.80 1.19 -6.00
CA SER A 90 5.35 1.26 -4.66
C SER A 90 4.37 0.77 -3.60
N VAL A 91 3.09 1.12 -3.68
CA VAL A 91 2.05 0.67 -2.76
C VAL A 91 1.82 -0.83 -2.91
N VAL A 92 1.68 -1.32 -4.14
CA VAL A 92 1.52 -2.76 -4.40
C VAL A 92 2.72 -3.54 -3.88
N GLY A 93 3.94 -3.09 -4.19
CA GLY A 93 5.17 -3.69 -3.69
C GLY A 93 5.29 -3.65 -2.17
N PHE A 94 4.89 -2.53 -1.55
CA PHE A 94 4.88 -2.38 -0.10
C PHE A 94 3.90 -3.36 0.56
N VAL A 95 2.68 -3.52 0.03
CA VAL A 95 1.70 -4.48 0.57
C VAL A 95 2.24 -5.91 0.48
N PHE A 96 2.85 -6.30 -0.64
CA PHE A 96 3.49 -7.62 -0.76
C PHE A 96 4.62 -7.80 0.27
N PHE A 97 5.47 -6.79 0.43
CA PHE A 97 6.56 -6.81 1.38
C PHE A 97 6.08 -6.86 2.84
N GLU A 98 5.02 -6.12 3.16
CA GLU A 98 4.38 -6.12 4.47
C GLU A 98 3.84 -7.51 4.81
N VAL A 99 3.08 -8.14 3.91
CA VAL A 99 2.55 -9.49 4.14
C VAL A 99 3.69 -10.51 4.27
N PHE A 100 4.74 -10.41 3.44
CA PHE A 100 5.91 -11.27 3.55
C PHE A 100 6.63 -11.09 4.90
N LEU A 101 6.88 -9.85 5.32
CA LEU A 101 7.49 -9.54 6.61
C LEU A 101 6.62 -9.98 7.78
N LEU A 102 5.30 -9.83 7.68
CA LEU A 102 4.37 -10.30 8.71
C LEU A 102 4.36 -11.83 8.80
N LEU A 103 4.46 -12.55 7.67
CA LEU A 103 4.59 -14.00 7.67
C LEU A 103 5.93 -14.45 8.24
N VAL A 104 7.04 -13.90 7.78
CA VAL A 104 8.39 -14.28 8.27
C VAL A 104 8.55 -13.89 9.74
N GLY A 105 8.15 -12.68 10.11
CA GLY A 105 8.14 -12.20 11.48
C GLY A 105 7.22 -13.05 12.34
N GLY A 106 6.00 -13.33 11.89
CA GLY A 106 5.03 -14.17 12.57
C GLY A 106 5.52 -15.61 12.78
N LEU A 107 6.06 -16.25 11.74
CA LEU A 107 6.69 -17.58 11.83
C LEU A 107 7.87 -17.58 12.80
N THR A 108 8.69 -16.53 12.78
CA THR A 108 9.81 -16.38 13.71
C THR A 108 9.31 -16.25 15.15
N LEU A 109 8.28 -15.43 15.37
CA LEU A 109 7.71 -15.18 16.70
C LEU A 109 6.99 -16.40 17.24
N LEU A 110 6.18 -17.08 16.41
CA LEU A 110 5.56 -18.38 16.71
C LEU A 110 6.61 -19.45 17.00
N SER A 111 7.69 -19.49 16.20
CA SER A 111 8.79 -20.43 16.40
C SER A 111 9.51 -20.19 17.74
N VAL A 112 9.83 -18.93 18.06
CA VAL A 112 10.46 -18.57 19.33
C VAL A 112 9.52 -18.83 20.50
N LEU A 113 8.24 -18.43 20.42
CA LEU A 113 7.25 -18.71 21.46
C LEU A 113 7.09 -20.21 21.68
N SER A 114 6.96 -20.99 20.60
CA SER A 114 6.86 -22.44 20.65
C SER A 114 8.12 -23.05 21.26
N GLY A 115 9.31 -22.59 20.84
CA GLY A 115 10.59 -23.03 21.38
C GLY A 115 10.70 -22.75 22.88
N VAL A 116 10.36 -21.55 23.33
CA VAL A 116 10.37 -21.17 24.75
C VAL A 116 9.30 -21.94 25.53
N ALA A 117 8.12 -22.16 24.96
CA ALA A 117 7.05 -22.94 25.61
C ALA A 117 7.44 -24.41 25.79
N LEU A 118 7.99 -25.06 24.75
CA LEU A 118 8.50 -26.42 24.83
C LEU A 118 9.67 -26.54 25.79
N PHE A 119 10.60 -25.58 25.75
CA PHE A 119 11.72 -25.54 26.69
C PHE A 119 11.25 -25.37 28.13
N SER A 120 10.28 -24.48 28.37
CA SER A 120 9.66 -24.28 29.68
C SER A 120 8.97 -25.55 30.17
N LEU A 121 8.21 -26.23 29.30
CA LEU A 121 7.56 -27.51 29.62
C LEU A 121 8.59 -28.60 29.92
N LEU A 122 9.65 -28.69 29.12
CA LEU A 122 10.73 -29.67 29.31
C LEU A 122 11.40 -29.47 30.67
N VAL A 123 11.79 -28.24 31.00
CA VAL A 123 12.38 -27.89 32.30
C VAL A 123 11.39 -28.19 33.43
N SER A 124 10.12 -27.83 33.26
CA SER A 124 9.07 -28.11 34.24
C SER A 124 8.92 -29.61 34.50
N VAL A 125 8.90 -30.45 33.45
CA VAL A 125 8.81 -31.91 33.56
C VAL A 125 10.04 -32.49 34.24
N ILE A 126 11.24 -32.03 33.88
CA ILE A 126 12.49 -32.49 34.51
C ILE A 126 12.48 -32.14 35.99
N VAL A 127 12.15 -30.89 36.35
CA VAL A 127 12.09 -30.44 37.75
C VAL A 127 11.02 -31.21 38.52
N ASN A 128 9.83 -31.40 37.95
CA ASN A 128 8.76 -32.17 38.58
C ASN A 128 9.16 -33.64 38.80
N THR A 129 9.81 -34.26 37.81
CA THR A 129 10.31 -35.63 37.91
C THR A 129 11.39 -35.73 38.98
N LEU A 130 12.33 -34.79 39.05
CA LEU A 130 13.33 -34.73 40.11
C LEU A 130 12.67 -34.51 41.49
N LEU A 131 11.74 -33.56 41.61
CA LEU A 131 11.05 -33.25 42.87
C LEU A 131 10.20 -34.41 43.38
N PHE A 132 9.67 -35.28 42.52
CA PHE A 132 8.94 -36.48 42.95
C PHE A 132 9.88 -37.67 43.19
N THR A 133 10.89 -37.84 42.34
CA THR A 133 11.82 -38.98 42.40
C THR A 133 12.78 -38.87 43.59
N VAL A 134 13.32 -37.68 43.87
CA VAL A 134 14.26 -37.48 44.99
C VAL A 134 13.67 -37.86 46.35
N PRO A 135 12.50 -37.35 46.78
CA PRO A 135 11.93 -37.72 48.07
C PRO A 135 11.44 -39.17 48.10
N SER A 136 10.97 -39.73 46.98
CA SER A 136 10.57 -41.14 46.95
C SER A 136 11.78 -42.08 47.08
N LEU A 137 12.92 -41.75 46.45
CA LEU A 137 14.18 -42.48 46.65
C LEU A 137 14.74 -42.28 48.06
N LEU A 138 14.74 -41.05 48.58
CA LEU A 138 15.20 -40.75 49.94
C LEU A 138 14.35 -41.47 50.99
N LYS A 139 13.03 -41.49 50.82
CA LYS A 139 12.10 -42.21 51.70
C LYS A 139 12.33 -43.72 51.65
N ARG A 140 12.61 -44.29 50.48
CA ARG A 140 13.00 -45.71 50.35
C ARG A 140 14.33 -46.00 51.06
N TYR A 141 15.33 -45.13 50.90
CA TYR A 141 16.64 -45.30 51.55
C TYR A 141 16.55 -45.21 53.07
N LEU A 142 15.85 -44.20 53.60
CA LEU A 142 15.56 -44.07 55.04
C LEU A 142 14.79 -45.27 55.59
N ASN A 143 13.80 -45.79 54.84
CA ASN A 143 13.03 -46.95 55.26
C ASN A 143 13.91 -48.22 55.31
N GLN A 144 14.81 -48.40 54.35
CA GLN A 144 15.76 -49.52 54.35
C GLN A 144 16.76 -49.42 55.52
N THR A 145 17.26 -48.22 55.83
CA THR A 145 18.10 -48.00 57.01
C THR A 145 17.35 -48.26 58.31
N LYS A 146 16.08 -47.83 58.42
CA LYS A 146 15.24 -48.17 59.58
C LYS A 146 15.05 -49.68 59.72
N LYS A 147 14.74 -50.39 58.63
CA LYS A 147 14.56 -51.85 58.65
C LYS A 147 15.84 -52.57 59.10
N LYS A 148 17.00 -52.19 58.56
CA LYS A 148 18.30 -52.72 59.01
C LYS A 148 18.55 -52.47 60.49
N ARG A 149 18.19 -51.30 61.01
CA ARG A 149 18.34 -50.97 62.44
C ARG A 149 17.44 -51.82 63.33
N SER A 150 16.20 -52.08 62.90
CA SER A 150 15.27 -52.94 63.64
C SER A 150 15.64 -54.43 63.62
N GLU A 151 16.27 -54.93 62.55
CA GLU A 151 16.81 -56.30 62.49
C GLU A 151 18.08 -56.47 63.35
N ASP A 152 18.91 -55.42 63.49
CA ASP A 152 20.07 -55.40 64.40
C ASP A 152 19.63 -55.34 65.87
N GLU A 153 18.61 -54.53 66.21
CA GLU A 153 18.03 -54.43 67.56
C GLU A 153 17.18 -55.64 67.97
N THR A 154 16.81 -56.54 67.04
CA THR A 154 16.13 -57.82 67.35
C THR A 154 17.13 -58.98 67.51
N SER A 155 18.39 -58.78 67.12
CA SER A 155 19.46 -59.79 67.25
C SER A 155 20.31 -59.61 68.52
N ALA A 156 20.07 -58.57 69.31
CA ALA A 156 20.59 -58.44 70.66
C ALA A 156 19.42 -58.05 71.58
N PRO A 157 19.24 -58.63 72.78
CA PRO A 157 20.00 -59.64 73.51
C PRO A 157 19.13 -60.88 73.86
N ASN A 158 19.69 -61.93 74.47
CA ASN A 158 19.08 -62.79 75.51
C ASN A 158 20.04 -63.94 75.92
N ASP A 159 21.28 -63.63 76.30
CA ASP A 159 22.16 -64.61 76.95
C ASP A 159 22.92 -63.93 78.09
N MET A 160 22.25 -63.80 79.24
CA MET A 160 22.85 -63.74 80.58
C MET A 160 21.73 -63.42 81.58
N GLN A 161 20.97 -64.43 81.97
CA GLN A 161 20.26 -64.45 83.24
C GLN A 161 20.46 -65.81 83.91
#